data_AF-A0A371QW37-F1
#
_entry.id   AF-A0A371QW37-F1
#
_cell.length_a   1.000
_cell.length_b   1.000
_cell.length_c   1.000
_cell.angle_alpha   90.00
_cell.angle_beta   90.00
_cell.angle_gamma   90.00
#
_symmetry.space_group_name_H-M   'P 1'
#
loop_
_entity.id
_entity.type
_entity.pdbx_description
1 polymer ?
#
loop_
_entity_poly.entity_id
_entity_poly.type
_entity_poly.pdbx_seq_one_letter_code
_entity_poly.pdbx_strand_id
1 'polypeptide(L)' 'MRTKPLVYALSAVAVVLGALFLISTISSPSLDPLIFARDLVTSILAIVLGLLAPVLIRKFAAE' A
#
# COMPACT_ATOMS: atom_id res chain seq x y z
N MET A 1 -16.42 -10.24 15.69
CA MET A 1 -15.12 -10.58 15.07
C MET A 1 -14.10 -9.50 15.42
N ARG A 2 -12.89 -9.83 15.91
CA ARG A 2 -11.83 -8.83 16.18
C ARG A 2 -11.19 -8.38 14.85
N THR A 3 -11.86 -7.48 14.13
CA THR A 3 -11.42 -6.99 12.81
C THR A 3 -10.26 -6.00 12.89
N LYS A 4 -10.13 -5.25 14.00
CA LYS A 4 -9.05 -4.28 14.24
C LYS A 4 -7.64 -4.88 14.03
N PRO A 5 -7.21 -5.95 14.73
CA PRO A 5 -5.86 -6.51 14.56
C PRO A 5 -5.60 -7.05 13.16
N LEU A 6 -6.63 -7.61 12.50
CA LEU A 6 -6.52 -8.06 11.11
C LEU A 6 -6.26 -6.89 10.16
N VAL A 7 -6.95 -5.77 10.34
CA VAL A 7 -6.74 -4.55 9.53
C VAL A 7 -5.32 -4.03 9.72
N TYR A 8 -4.79 -3.98 10.94
CA TYR A 8 -3.40 -3.58 11.18
C TYR A 8 -2.38 -4.50 10.50
N ALA A 9 -2.58 -5.82 10.58
CA ALA A 9 -1.69 -6.78 9.92
C ALA A 9 -1.71 -6.62 8.40
N LEU A 10 -2.90 -6.53 7.79
CA LEU A 10 -3.05 -6.34 6.34
C LEU A 10 -2.52 -4.98 5.88
N SER A 11 -2.70 -3.95 6.70
CA SER A 11 -2.15 -2.61 6.45
C SER A 11 -0.62 -2.62 6.42
N ALA A 12 0.02 -3.30 7.38
CA ALA A 12 1.46 -3.45 7.41
C ALA A 12 1.97 -4.21 6.17
N VAL A 13 1.31 -5.30 5.79
CA VAL A 13 1.64 -6.07 4.57
C VAL A 13 1.53 -5.19 3.33
N ALA A 14 0.46 -4.39 3.19
CA ALA A 14 0.26 -3.50 2.06
C ALA A 14 1.39 -2.45 1.95
N VAL A 15 1.81 -1.86 3.07
CA VAL A 15 2.92 -0.89 3.09
C VAL A 15 4.24 -1.55 2.69
N VAL A 16 4.55 -2.74 3.23
CA VAL A 16 5.79 -3.46 2.91
C VAL A 16 5.84 -3.84 1.43
N LEU A 17 4.77 -4.42 0.90
CA LEU A 17 4.69 -4.79 -0.51
C LEU A 17 4.75 -3.56 -1.42
N GLY A 18 4.03 -2.49 -1.08
CA GLY A 18 4.07 -1.24 -1.83
C GLY A 18 5.48 -0.63 -1.87
N ALA A 19 6.20 -0.64 -0.75
CA ALA A 19 7.58 -0.16 -0.68
C ALA A 19 8.54 -1.03 -1.51
N LEU A 20 8.41 -2.36 -1.44
CA LEU A 20 9.21 -3.28 -2.25
C LEU A 20 8.97 -3.07 -3.75
N PHE A 21 7.71 -2.93 -4.17
CA PHE A 21 7.38 -2.64 -5.56
C PHE A 21 7.89 -1.27 -6.01
N LEU A 22 7.78 -0.25 -5.16
CA LEU A 22 8.30 1.08 -5.47
C LEU A 22 9.82 1.05 -5.70
N ILE A 23 10.56 0.37 -4.80
CA ILE A 23 12.00 0.16 -4.94
C ILE A 23 12.30 -0.59 -6.24
N SER A 24 11.55 -1.64 -6.56
CA SER A 24 11.71 -2.42 -7.78
C SER A 24 11.47 -1.57 -9.04
N THR A 25 10.43 -0.75 -9.05
CA THR A 25 10.08 0.12 -10.18
C THR A 25 11.15 1.18 -10.44
N ILE A 26 11.77 1.70 -9.38
CA ILE A 26 12.85 2.70 -9.49
C ILE A 26 14.20 2.05 -9.84
N SER A 27 14.49 0.88 -9.27
CA SER A 27 15.78 0.19 -9.42
C SER A 27 15.91 -0.53 -10.76
N SER A 28 14.80 -0.98 -11.32
CA SER A 28 14.71 -1.67 -12.62
C SER A 28 13.52 -1.14 -13.41
N PRO A 29 13.59 0.11 -13.92
CA PRO A 29 12.47 0.74 -14.61
C PRO A 29 12.15 0.04 -15.92
N SER A 30 10.87 -0.09 -16.25
CA SER A 30 10.44 -0.61 -17.54
C SER A 30 10.76 0.37 -18.66
N LEU A 31 11.14 -0.16 -19.83
CA LEU A 31 11.40 0.64 -21.04
C LEU A 31 10.10 1.23 -21.63
N ASP A 32 8.95 0.63 -21.32
CA ASP A 32 7.63 1.17 -21.67
C ASP A 32 7.19 2.20 -20.61
N PRO A 33 7.00 3.49 -20.99
CA PRO A 33 6.58 4.54 -20.05
C PRO A 33 5.20 4.30 -19.43
N LEU A 34 4.28 3.63 -20.13
CA LEU A 34 2.94 3.36 -19.62
C LEU A 34 2.97 2.30 -18.51
N ILE A 35 3.79 1.26 -18.70
CA ILE A 35 4.02 0.23 -17.68
C ILE A 35 4.69 0.84 -16.46
N PHE A 36 5.70 1.70 -16.66
CA PHE A 36 6.39 2.38 -15.57
C PHE A 36 5.42 3.22 -14.74
N ALA A 37 4.58 4.04 -15.40
CA ALA A 37 3.60 4.87 -14.72
C ALA A 37 2.59 4.04 -13.93
N ARG A 38 2.10 2.93 -14.49
CA ARG A 38 1.20 2.00 -13.79
C ARG A 38 1.87 1.41 -12.54
N ASP A 39 3.09 0.92 -12.65
CA ASP A 39 3.78 0.25 -11.55
C ASP A 39 4.18 1.25 -10.45
N LEU A 40 4.49 2.48 -10.85
CA LEU A 40 4.73 3.59 -9.91
C LEU A 40 3.45 3.99 -9.18
N VAL A 41 2.34 4.20 -9.89
CA VAL A 41 1.07 4.59 -9.29
C VAL A 41 0.52 3.50 -8.37
N THR A 42 0.59 2.23 -8.80
CA THR A 42 0.09 1.09 -8.01
C THR A 42 0.90 0.88 -6.72
N SER A 43 2.22 1.00 -6.79
CA SER A 43 3.08 0.91 -5.59
C SER A 43 2.82 2.05 -4.61
N ILE A 44 2.67 3.30 -5.11
CA ILE A 44 2.30 4.45 -4.28
C ILE A 44 0.92 4.24 -3.64
N LEU A 45 -0.08 3.81 -4.41
CA LEU A 45 -1.42 3.55 -3.90
C LEU A 45 -1.43 2.48 -2.81
N ALA A 46 -0.65 1.41 -2.97
CA ALA A 46 -0.53 0.36 -1.95
C ALA A 46 -0.01 0.90 -0.62
N ILE A 47 1.02 1.78 -0.66
CA ILE A 47 1.56 2.43 0.54
C ILE A 47 0.51 3.36 1.16
N VAL A 48 -0.10 4.24 0.36
CA VAL A 48 -1.08 5.22 0.84
C VAL A 48 -2.27 4.52 1.48
N LEU A 49 -2.83 3.49 0.84
CA LEU A 49 -3.95 2.73 1.37
C LEU A 49 -3.56 1.94 2.62
N GLY A 50 -2.36 1.35 2.65
CA GLY A 50 -1.84 0.67 3.84
C GLY A 50 -1.65 1.62 5.02
N LEU A 51 -1.27 2.88 4.80
CA LEU A 51 -1.16 3.89 5.86
C LEU A 51 -2.54 4.44 6.28
N LEU A 52 -3.48 4.59 5.34
CA LEU A 52 -4.80 5.14 5.62
C LEU A 52 -5.75 4.14 6.27
N ALA A 53 -5.68 2.85 5.94
CA ALA A 53 -6.52 1.81 6.52
C ALA A 53 -6.56 1.80 8.07
N PRO A 54 -5.42 1.85 8.80
CA PRO A 54 -5.42 1.91 10.26
C PRO A 54 -5.88 3.28 10.80
N VAL A 55 -5.74 4.37 10.04
CA VAL A 55 -6.28 5.68 10.42
C VAL A 55 -7.81 5.68 10.31
N LEU A 56 -8.34 5.15 9.22
CA LEU A 56 -9.77 5.05 8.95
C LEU A 56 -10.46 4.10 9.94
N ILE A 57 -9.88 2.94 10.24
CA ILE A 57 -10.45 2.01 11.23
C ILE A 57 -10.47 2.65 12.63
N ARG A 58 -9.44 3.43 13.01
CA ARG A 58 -9.44 4.15 14.29
C ARG A 58 -10.49 5.26 14.35
N LYS A 59 -10.71 5.96 13.24
CA LYS A 59 -11.61 7.12 13.17
C LYS A 59 -13.08 6.72 13.02
N PHE A 60 -13.37 5.67 12.27
CA PHE A 60 -14.73 5.29 11.86
C PHE A 60 -15.20 3.94 12.42
N ALA A 61 -14.30 3.05 12.83
CA ALA A 61 -14.70 1.86 13.62
C ALA A 61 -14.72 2.18 15.13
N ALA A 62 -15.09 3.42 15.44
CA ALA A 62 -15.56 3.81 16.76
C ALA A 62 -16.74 2.90 17.10
N GLU A 63 -16.54 2.15 18.16
CA GLU A 63 -17.62 1.56 18.92
C GLU A 63 -18.35 2.67 19.67
#